data_AF-A0A445F5R3-F1
#
_entry.id   AF-A0A445F5R3-F1
#
_cell.length_a   1.000
_cell.length_b   1.000
_cell.length_c   1.000
_cell.angle_alpha   90.00
_cell.angle_beta   90.00
_cell.angle_gamma   90.00
#
_symmetry.space_group_name_H-M   'P 1'
#
loop_
_entity.id
_entity.type
_entity.pdbx_description
1 polymer ?
#
loop_
_entity_poly.entity_id
_entity_poly.type
_entity_poly.pdbx_seq_one_letter_code
_entity_poly.pdbx_strand_id
1 'polypeptide(L)'
;MEQLSQPSFQPHQVSDHLLHSDRVPCIEVILREKQEEELEGKEVEYFKERVERLESEREERNGVMFKALESLTSTKESLSSVIEGLEGEKDETFVENVTGEWSGVESRMLLEEARLISRLAIEVETKVDRYKEMRRKEKRELESSLISLTEENRDVHNLLRIALSEKEALEKRIKGHDHKRMPLLQFGLQKVGFGFMMMGGGNNEQSTEHSGVKSDSSECEEEVISLASTVERIMKNLRLETTQLRRSLEESRSDTERLQCLTEKQAKEIEENKLYIKELEDRERILAQNVEEFFMEIKAAEEEVARWKEACELEVEAGKKEIGERNKVVKTCFMLFSVSICFKAKHRCCFFMCFMYYSSIRIRVLFQKSA
;
A
#
# COMPACT_ATOMS: atom_id res chain seq x y z
N MET A 1 9.18 -71.09 41.64
CA MET A 1 9.43 -72.14 40.63
C MET A 1 10.10 -71.41 39.48
N GLU A 2 11.35 -71.64 39.08
CA GLU A 2 12.27 -72.76 39.26
C GLU A 2 13.63 -72.27 39.75
N GLN A 3 14.34 -73.20 40.38
CA GLN A 3 15.69 -73.08 40.90
C GLN A 3 16.72 -73.66 39.89
N LEU A 4 18.01 -73.52 40.26
CA LEU A 4 19.17 -74.39 39.93
C LEU A 4 19.87 -74.09 38.59
N SER A 5 21.20 -73.90 38.49
CA SER A 5 22.31 -74.32 39.36
C SER A 5 23.56 -73.44 39.16
N GLN A 6 24.34 -73.26 40.23
CA GLN A 6 25.80 -73.05 40.17
C GLN A 6 26.50 -74.37 39.77
N PRO A 7 27.79 -74.28 39.40
CA PRO A 7 28.75 -75.05 40.19
C PRO A 7 29.96 -74.23 40.64
N SER A 8 30.38 -74.52 41.87
CA SER A 8 31.65 -74.21 42.49
C SER A 8 32.81 -74.95 41.81
N PHE A 9 34.02 -74.37 41.78
CA PHE A 9 35.26 -75.02 42.25
C PHE A 9 36.39 -73.98 42.38
N GLN A 10 37.14 -74.10 43.47
CA GLN A 10 38.27 -73.25 43.90
C GLN A 10 39.62 -73.75 43.31
N PRO A 11 40.76 -73.06 43.56
CA PRO A 11 41.78 -72.79 42.54
C PRO A 11 42.97 -73.77 42.52
N HIS A 12 43.63 -73.86 41.38
CA HIS A 12 45.00 -74.36 41.28
C HIS A 12 45.92 -73.26 40.74
N GLN A 13 46.91 -72.93 41.56
CA GLN A 13 48.08 -72.15 41.17
C GLN A 13 48.89 -72.96 40.16
N VAL A 14 49.19 -72.36 39.01
CA VAL A 14 50.38 -72.68 38.23
C VAL A 14 50.96 -71.34 37.79
N SER A 15 52.04 -70.93 38.46
CA SER A 15 52.99 -69.98 37.90
C SER A 15 53.71 -70.66 36.77
N ASP A 16 53.73 -70.06 35.59
CA ASP A 16 54.86 -70.15 34.68
C ASP A 16 55.09 -68.80 34.02
N HIS A 17 56.25 -68.23 34.35
CA HIS A 17 56.85 -67.11 33.66
C HIS A 17 57.20 -67.52 32.23
N LEU A 18 56.72 -66.78 31.22
CA LEU A 18 57.43 -66.65 29.94
C LEU A 18 57.07 -65.34 29.23
N LEU A 19 58.08 -64.47 29.25
CA LEU A 19 58.31 -63.22 28.53
C LEU A 19 57.51 -63.03 27.22
N HIS A 20 56.65 -62.01 27.16
CA HIS A 20 56.30 -61.38 25.87
C HIS A 20 56.03 -59.86 25.99
N SER A 21 57.06 -59.09 25.63
CA SER A 21 57.03 -57.90 24.77
C SER A 21 56.05 -56.75 25.08
N ASP A 22 56.51 -55.79 25.89
CA ASP A 22 55.94 -54.45 26.10
C ASP A 22 56.00 -53.49 24.87
N ARG A 23 56.03 -54.01 23.63
CA ARG A 23 56.11 -53.18 22.41
C ARG A 23 54.82 -53.05 21.60
N VAL A 24 53.74 -53.71 22.00
CA VAL A 24 52.46 -53.70 21.28
C VAL A 24 51.60 -52.43 21.52
N PRO A 25 51.64 -51.72 22.67
CA PRO A 25 50.75 -50.56 22.88
C PRO A 25 50.99 -49.37 21.94
N CYS A 26 52.22 -49.16 21.47
CA CYS A 26 52.55 -47.96 20.70
C CYS A 26 52.01 -47.99 19.26
N ILE A 27 51.90 -49.16 18.63
CA ILE A 27 51.44 -49.26 17.23
C ILE A 27 49.92 -49.04 17.15
N GLU A 28 49.19 -49.55 18.13
CA GLU A 28 47.73 -49.44 18.20
C GLU A 28 47.26 -48.01 18.54
N VAL A 29 48.04 -47.27 19.33
CA VAL A 29 47.82 -45.84 19.61
C VAL A 29 48.10 -44.99 18.36
N ILE A 30 49.22 -45.21 17.67
CA ILE A 30 49.57 -44.45 16.44
C ILE A 30 48.55 -44.70 15.31
N LEU A 31 48.01 -45.91 15.20
CA LEU A 31 46.96 -46.23 14.22
C LEU A 31 45.63 -45.52 14.55
N ARG A 32 45.31 -45.38 15.83
CA ARG A 32 44.10 -44.69 16.30
C ARG A 32 44.20 -43.17 16.11
N GLU A 33 45.36 -42.59 16.45
CA GLU A 33 45.66 -41.16 16.19
C GLU A 33 45.59 -40.85 14.69
N LYS A 34 46.15 -41.71 13.82
CA LYS A 34 46.04 -41.55 12.36
C LYS A 34 44.60 -41.66 11.85
N GLN A 35 43.78 -42.52 12.45
CA GLN A 35 42.36 -42.64 12.11
C GLN A 35 41.55 -41.42 12.55
N GLU A 36 41.87 -40.85 13.71
CA GLU A 36 41.27 -39.60 14.21
C GLU A 36 41.68 -38.40 13.34
N GLU A 37 42.97 -38.26 12.98
CA GLU A 37 43.43 -37.22 12.05
C GLU A 37 42.77 -37.34 10.66
N GLU A 38 42.55 -38.56 10.16
CA GLU A 38 41.88 -38.79 8.88
C GLU A 38 40.37 -38.50 8.95
N LEU A 39 39.73 -38.69 10.12
CA LEU A 39 38.34 -38.32 10.36
C LEU A 39 38.18 -36.80 10.51
N GLU A 40 39.04 -36.14 11.28
CA GLU A 40 39.08 -34.67 11.39
C GLU A 40 39.33 -34.02 10.02
N GLY A 41 40.25 -34.57 9.22
CA GLY A 41 40.51 -34.09 7.86
C GLY A 41 39.28 -34.15 6.95
N LYS A 42 38.51 -35.24 7.01
CA LYS A 42 37.25 -35.40 6.26
C LYS A 42 36.15 -34.46 6.75
N GLU A 43 36.09 -34.21 8.05
CA GLU A 43 35.13 -33.28 8.65
C GLU A 43 35.43 -31.83 8.22
N VAL A 44 36.71 -31.42 8.27
CA VAL A 44 37.17 -30.11 7.81
C VAL A 44 36.89 -29.90 6.32
N GLU A 45 37.14 -30.93 5.48
CA GLU A 45 36.85 -30.88 4.05
C GLU A 45 35.34 -30.74 3.77
N TYR A 46 34.50 -31.48 4.51
CA TYR A 46 33.04 -31.34 4.45
C TYR A 46 32.55 -29.95 4.85
N PHE A 47 33.09 -29.37 5.93
CA PHE A 47 32.73 -28.01 6.34
C PHE A 47 33.19 -26.98 5.31
N LYS A 48 34.36 -27.17 4.71
CA LYS A 48 34.87 -26.30 3.64
C LYS A 48 33.95 -26.32 2.41
N GLU A 49 33.58 -27.50 1.93
CA GLU A 49 32.65 -27.64 0.79
C GLU A 49 31.26 -27.06 1.11
N ARG A 50 30.80 -27.20 2.36
CA ARG A 50 29.55 -26.57 2.83
C ARG A 50 29.64 -25.05 2.80
N VAL A 51 30.76 -24.47 3.24
CA VAL A 51 30.98 -23.03 3.23
C VAL A 51 31.04 -22.50 1.80
N GLU A 52 31.82 -23.11 0.90
CA GLU A 52 31.90 -22.70 -0.52
C GLU A 52 30.52 -22.71 -1.20
N ARG A 53 29.69 -23.72 -0.92
CA ARG A 53 28.31 -23.78 -1.42
C ARG A 53 27.44 -22.64 -0.89
N LEU A 54 27.48 -22.39 0.42
CA LEU A 54 26.71 -21.31 1.06
C LEU A 54 27.16 -19.93 0.58
N GLU A 55 28.45 -19.75 0.32
CA GLU A 55 29.01 -18.54 -0.29
C GLU A 55 28.49 -18.35 -1.72
N SER A 56 28.49 -19.39 -2.54
CA SER A 56 27.92 -19.33 -3.90
C SER A 56 26.41 -19.00 -3.88
N GLU A 57 25.62 -19.63 -3.00
CA GLU A 57 24.19 -19.35 -2.83
C GLU A 57 23.93 -17.92 -2.32
N ARG A 58 24.85 -17.38 -1.50
CA ARG A 58 24.80 -15.99 -1.03
C ARG A 58 25.09 -15.03 -2.18
N GLU A 59 26.12 -15.30 -2.98
CA GLU A 59 26.50 -14.48 -4.14
C GLU A 59 25.35 -14.41 -5.16
N GLU A 60 24.70 -15.55 -5.44
CA GLU A 60 23.53 -15.62 -6.34
C GLU A 60 22.36 -14.79 -5.79
N ARG A 61 22.00 -14.94 -4.51
CA ARG A 61 20.95 -14.15 -3.87
C ARG A 61 21.25 -12.67 -3.88
N ASN A 62 22.50 -12.27 -3.61
CA ASN A 62 22.92 -10.88 -3.64
C ASN A 62 22.80 -10.29 -5.05
N GLY A 63 23.18 -11.05 -6.08
CA GLY A 63 22.98 -10.66 -7.48
C GLY A 63 21.51 -10.43 -7.83
N VAL A 64 20.59 -11.26 -7.34
CA VAL A 64 19.14 -11.08 -7.54
C VAL A 64 18.61 -9.87 -6.77
N MET A 65 19.01 -9.67 -5.51
CA MET A 65 18.61 -8.50 -4.72
C MET A 65 19.06 -7.19 -5.37
N PHE A 66 20.26 -7.13 -5.91
CA PHE A 66 20.77 -5.93 -6.59
C PHE A 66 19.92 -5.56 -7.80
N LYS A 67 19.58 -6.53 -8.65
CA LYS A 67 18.68 -6.32 -9.80
C LYS A 67 17.27 -5.86 -9.37
N ALA A 68 16.77 -6.39 -8.25
CA ALA A 68 15.49 -5.98 -7.70
C ALA A 68 15.54 -4.54 -7.17
N LEU A 69 16.62 -4.14 -6.48
CA LEU A 69 16.83 -2.76 -6.03
C LEU A 69 16.95 -1.76 -7.20
N GLU A 70 17.65 -2.13 -8.27
CA GLU A 70 17.74 -1.31 -9.49
C GLU A 70 16.35 -1.10 -10.12
N SER A 71 15.57 -2.18 -10.21
CA SER A 71 14.19 -2.13 -10.73
C SER A 71 13.26 -1.27 -9.87
N LEU A 72 13.39 -1.38 -8.54
CA LEU A 72 12.61 -0.57 -7.59
C LEU A 72 12.98 0.91 -7.71
N THR A 73 14.28 1.24 -7.70
CA THR A 73 14.75 2.62 -7.87
C THR A 73 14.24 3.24 -9.17
N SER A 74 14.30 2.51 -10.29
CA SER A 74 13.75 2.98 -11.57
C SER A 74 12.23 3.21 -11.52
N THR A 75 11.49 2.34 -10.81
CA THR A 75 10.04 2.49 -10.62
C THR A 75 9.72 3.74 -9.79
N LYS A 76 10.47 3.96 -8.71
CA LYS A 76 10.35 5.16 -7.87
C LYS A 76 10.55 6.43 -8.67
N GLU A 77 11.62 6.51 -9.46
CA GLU A 77 11.90 7.67 -10.32
C GLU A 77 10.76 7.91 -11.34
N SER A 78 10.24 6.84 -11.94
CA SER A 78 9.11 6.93 -12.87
C SER A 78 7.84 7.46 -12.21
N LEU A 79 7.51 6.98 -11.00
CA LEU A 79 6.35 7.46 -10.24
C LEU A 79 6.52 8.92 -9.84
N SER A 80 7.69 9.31 -9.33
CA SER A 80 7.98 10.71 -8.99
C SER A 80 7.83 11.64 -10.20
N SER A 81 8.33 11.23 -11.38
CA SER A 81 8.18 12.02 -12.61
C SER A 81 6.71 12.19 -13.02
N VAL A 82 5.86 11.16 -12.83
CA VAL A 82 4.41 11.26 -13.08
C VAL A 82 3.75 12.24 -12.11
N ILE A 83 4.14 12.21 -10.84
CA ILE A 83 3.63 13.14 -9.83
C ILE A 83 3.98 14.59 -10.21
N GLU A 84 5.24 14.85 -10.55
CA GLU A 84 5.72 16.17 -10.97
C GLU A 84 4.98 16.66 -12.24
N GLY A 85 4.73 15.77 -13.21
CA GLY A 85 4.00 16.11 -14.43
C GLY A 85 2.50 16.41 -14.23
N LEU A 86 1.91 15.94 -13.14
CA LEU A 86 0.52 16.24 -12.76
C LEU A 86 0.38 17.55 -11.99
N GLU A 87 1.47 18.05 -11.41
CA GLU A 87 1.49 19.24 -10.55
C GLU A 87 1.75 20.50 -11.39
N GLY A 88 0.66 21.17 -11.79
CA GLY A 88 0.76 22.56 -12.24
C GLY A 88 1.12 23.45 -11.06
N GLU A 89 2.29 24.09 -11.10
CA GLU A 89 2.85 25.00 -10.07
C GLU A 89 2.68 24.53 -8.61
N LYS A 90 3.61 23.64 -8.21
CA LYS A 90 4.16 23.40 -6.86
C LYS A 90 3.29 23.77 -5.64
N ASP A 91 2.88 22.72 -4.91
CA ASP A 91 2.79 22.80 -3.45
C ASP A 91 4.01 22.08 -2.84
N GLU A 92 4.82 22.84 -2.10
CA GLU A 92 6.07 22.44 -1.47
C GLU A 92 5.83 21.39 -0.37
N THR A 93 5.71 20.11 -0.75
CA THR A 93 5.84 18.99 0.19
C THR A 93 6.70 17.88 -0.42
N PHE A 94 7.89 18.25 -0.89
CA PHE A 94 8.92 17.28 -1.23
C PHE A 94 9.50 16.70 0.06
N VAL A 95 9.06 15.50 0.43
CA VAL A 95 9.66 14.75 1.54
C VAL A 95 11.06 14.31 1.11
N GLU A 96 12.01 14.75 1.92
CA GLU A 96 13.45 14.57 1.84
C GLU A 96 13.86 13.14 1.43
N ASN A 97 14.57 13.05 0.30
CA ASN A 97 15.29 11.85 -0.13
C ASN A 97 16.38 11.53 0.90
N VAL A 98 16.17 10.48 1.70
CA VAL A 98 17.23 9.90 2.53
C VAL A 98 18.20 9.15 1.61
N THR A 99 19.17 9.89 1.08
CA THR A 99 20.37 9.34 0.44
C THR A 99 21.35 8.93 1.54
N GLY A 100 21.06 7.82 2.22
CA GLY A 100 21.88 7.27 3.30
C GLY A 100 22.82 6.18 2.78
N GLU A 101 24.12 6.38 2.98
CA GLU A 101 25.24 5.51 2.61
C GLU A 101 25.01 4.04 2.97
N TRP A 102 25.10 3.17 1.96
CA TRP A 102 24.66 1.78 2.01
C TRP A 102 25.71 0.85 2.60
N SER A 103 25.47 0.37 3.83
CA SER A 103 26.18 -0.79 4.35
C SER A 103 25.27 -1.72 5.17
N GLY A 104 25.36 -3.02 4.87
CA GLY A 104 25.22 -4.10 5.85
C GLY A 104 23.89 -4.84 5.99
N VAL A 105 22.74 -4.36 5.49
CA VAL A 105 21.47 -5.11 5.61
C VAL A 105 20.60 -5.01 4.36
N GLU A 106 21.03 -5.69 3.29
CA GLU A 106 20.41 -5.66 1.96
C GLU A 106 18.91 -6.03 1.96
N SER A 107 18.48 -7.02 2.75
CA SER A 107 17.08 -7.48 2.72
C SER A 107 16.09 -6.55 3.44
N ARG A 108 16.52 -5.81 4.48
CA ARG A 108 15.67 -4.80 5.13
C ARG A 108 15.53 -3.55 4.27
N MET A 109 16.58 -3.20 3.54
CA MET A 109 16.60 -2.06 2.62
C MET A 109 15.62 -2.26 1.46
N LEU A 110 15.61 -3.45 0.86
CA LEU A 110 14.72 -3.78 -0.25
C LEU A 110 13.23 -3.70 0.14
N LEU A 111 12.90 -4.13 1.36
CA LEU A 111 11.55 -4.03 1.90
C LEU A 111 11.12 -2.56 2.11
N GLU A 112 12.03 -1.71 2.59
CA GLU A 112 11.72 -0.31 2.84
C GLU A 112 11.57 0.48 1.54
N GLU A 113 12.42 0.23 0.54
CA GLU A 113 12.27 0.84 -0.79
C GLU A 113 10.95 0.41 -1.45
N ALA A 114 10.57 -0.87 -1.33
CA ALA A 114 9.28 -1.36 -1.82
C ALA A 114 8.08 -0.69 -1.12
N ARG A 115 8.17 -0.39 0.18
CA ARG A 115 7.15 0.38 0.90
C ARG A 115 7.04 1.81 0.39
N LEU A 116 8.17 2.48 0.15
CA LEU A 116 8.19 3.84 -0.40
C LEU A 116 7.52 3.90 -1.78
N ILE A 117 7.84 2.94 -2.65
CA ILE A 117 7.22 2.82 -3.98
C ILE A 117 5.72 2.57 -3.87
N SER A 118 5.29 1.71 -2.95
CA SER A 118 3.86 1.44 -2.72
C SER A 118 3.12 2.72 -2.29
N ARG A 119 3.72 3.54 -1.42
CA ARG A 119 3.17 4.84 -1.02
C ARG A 119 3.11 5.82 -2.20
N LEU A 120 4.17 5.92 -2.98
CA LEU A 120 4.20 6.76 -4.19
C LEU A 120 3.15 6.33 -5.22
N ALA A 121 2.94 5.02 -5.39
CA ALA A 121 1.93 4.51 -6.31
C ALA A 121 0.52 4.92 -5.90
N ILE A 122 0.18 4.83 -4.60
CA ILE A 122 -1.08 5.32 -4.06
C ILE A 122 -1.22 6.84 -4.28
N GLU A 123 -0.15 7.61 -4.04
CA GLU A 123 -0.18 9.06 -4.28
C GLU A 123 -0.46 9.39 -5.74
N VAL A 124 0.24 8.73 -6.68
CA VAL A 124 -0.01 8.86 -8.13
C VAL A 124 -1.47 8.55 -8.46
N GLU A 125 -2.00 7.43 -7.97
CA GLU A 125 -3.39 7.03 -8.22
C GLU A 125 -4.38 8.10 -7.75
N THR A 126 -4.21 8.60 -6.52
CA THR A 126 -5.08 9.65 -5.99
C THR A 126 -4.96 10.97 -6.77
N LYS A 127 -3.75 11.37 -7.19
CA LYS A 127 -3.51 12.58 -7.99
C LYS A 127 -4.14 12.45 -9.38
N VAL A 128 -3.97 11.31 -10.04
CA VAL A 128 -4.56 11.01 -11.35
C VAL A 128 -6.09 11.04 -11.29
N ASP A 129 -6.69 10.46 -10.25
CA ASP A 129 -8.15 10.44 -10.13
C ASP A 129 -8.73 11.82 -9.84
N ARG A 130 -8.06 12.64 -9.01
CA ARG A 130 -8.40 14.06 -8.85
C ARG A 130 -8.35 14.82 -10.18
N TYR A 131 -7.30 14.60 -10.97
CA TYR A 131 -7.16 15.23 -12.29
C TYR A 131 -8.29 14.79 -13.25
N LYS A 132 -8.61 13.50 -13.31
CA LYS A 132 -9.72 12.99 -14.13
C LYS A 132 -11.07 13.58 -13.72
N GLU A 133 -11.32 13.75 -12.42
CA GLU A 133 -12.54 14.37 -11.90
C GLU A 133 -12.64 15.83 -12.33
N MET A 134 -11.55 16.60 -12.17
CA MET A 134 -11.47 17.98 -12.61
C MET A 134 -11.77 18.10 -14.11
N ARG A 135 -11.14 17.28 -14.96
CA ARG A 135 -11.39 17.28 -16.41
C ARG A 135 -12.82 16.88 -16.77
N ARG A 136 -13.43 15.94 -16.05
CA ARG A 136 -14.86 15.59 -16.24
C ARG A 136 -15.79 16.73 -15.82
N LYS A 137 -15.46 17.48 -14.77
CA LYS A 137 -16.23 18.65 -14.35
C LYS A 137 -16.12 19.79 -15.39
N GLU A 138 -14.91 20.14 -15.80
CA GLU A 138 -14.66 21.14 -16.87
C GLU A 138 -15.42 20.78 -18.15
N LYS A 139 -15.36 19.50 -18.57
CA LYS A 139 -16.08 19.02 -19.74
C LYS A 139 -17.59 19.23 -19.61
N ARG A 140 -18.18 18.88 -18.45
CA ARG A 140 -19.63 19.09 -18.20
C ARG A 140 -20.00 20.57 -18.22
N GLU A 141 -19.17 21.44 -17.65
CA GLU A 141 -19.39 22.89 -17.65
C GLU A 141 -19.31 23.47 -19.08
N LEU A 142 -18.34 23.03 -19.87
CA LEU A 142 -18.22 23.40 -21.29
C LEU A 142 -19.40 22.87 -22.13
N GLU A 143 -19.84 21.64 -21.91
CA GLU A 143 -21.01 21.07 -22.58
C GLU A 143 -22.30 21.83 -22.22
N SER A 144 -22.50 22.15 -20.93
CA SER A 144 -23.62 22.97 -20.47
C SER A 144 -23.59 24.36 -21.12
N SER A 145 -22.41 24.97 -21.20
CA SER A 145 -22.22 26.28 -21.82
C SER A 145 -22.50 26.22 -23.33
N LEU A 146 -22.07 25.16 -24.00
CA LEU A 146 -22.34 24.92 -25.42
C LEU A 146 -23.85 24.80 -25.67
N ILE A 147 -24.58 24.02 -24.85
CA ILE A 147 -26.03 23.87 -24.97
C ILE A 147 -26.72 25.23 -24.80
N SER A 148 -26.37 25.98 -23.75
CA SER A 148 -26.91 27.33 -23.52
C SER A 148 -26.66 28.26 -24.71
N LEU A 149 -25.45 28.23 -25.29
CA LEU A 149 -25.11 29.07 -26.44
C LEU A 149 -25.84 28.64 -27.73
N THR A 150 -26.12 27.35 -27.90
CA THR A 150 -26.93 26.86 -29.03
C THR A 150 -28.40 27.25 -28.89
N GLU A 151 -28.94 27.26 -27.68
CA GLU A 151 -30.29 27.72 -27.39
C GLU A 151 -30.43 29.23 -27.62
N GLU A 152 -29.48 30.03 -27.12
CA GLU A 152 -29.45 31.47 -27.36
C GLU A 152 -29.35 31.79 -28.87
N ASN A 153 -28.49 31.09 -29.62
CA ASN A 153 -28.42 31.26 -31.07
C ASN A 153 -29.74 30.91 -31.78
N ARG A 154 -30.45 29.89 -31.30
CA ARG A 154 -31.77 29.53 -31.82
C ARG A 154 -32.80 30.62 -31.52
N ASP A 155 -32.77 31.22 -30.34
CA ASP A 155 -33.67 32.30 -29.94
C ASP A 155 -33.39 33.59 -30.72
N VAL A 156 -32.12 33.96 -30.90
CA VAL A 156 -31.71 35.06 -31.78
C VAL A 156 -32.18 34.82 -33.21
N HIS A 157 -32.03 33.60 -33.73
CA HIS A 157 -32.53 33.25 -35.07
C HIS A 157 -34.05 33.40 -35.18
N ASN A 158 -34.80 32.95 -34.16
CA ASN A 158 -36.25 33.12 -34.09
C ASN A 158 -36.65 34.61 -34.04
N LEU A 159 -35.98 35.42 -33.23
CA LEU A 159 -36.20 36.86 -33.14
C LEU A 159 -35.94 37.55 -34.48
N LEU A 160 -34.85 37.22 -35.17
CA LEU A 160 -34.55 37.75 -36.50
C LEU A 160 -35.63 37.39 -37.52
N ARG A 161 -36.14 36.16 -37.49
CA ARG A 161 -37.25 35.73 -38.37
C ARG A 161 -38.53 36.53 -38.10
N ILE A 162 -38.86 36.77 -36.83
CA ILE A 162 -40.01 37.59 -36.45
C ILE A 162 -39.81 39.03 -36.94
N ALA A 163 -38.67 39.65 -36.65
CA ALA A 163 -38.36 41.02 -37.07
C ALA A 163 -38.39 41.19 -38.60
N LEU A 164 -37.87 40.20 -39.35
CA LEU A 164 -37.96 40.19 -40.82
C LEU A 164 -39.41 40.10 -41.29
N SER A 165 -40.23 39.23 -40.70
CA SER A 165 -41.64 39.11 -41.05
C SER A 165 -42.45 40.38 -40.74
N GLU A 166 -42.15 41.06 -39.64
CA GLU A 166 -42.76 42.35 -39.29
C GLU A 166 -42.32 43.48 -40.23
N LYS A 167 -41.02 43.51 -40.59
CA LYS A 167 -40.49 44.43 -41.60
C LYS A 167 -41.20 44.24 -42.94
N GLU A 168 -41.31 43.01 -43.43
CA GLU A 168 -42.02 42.71 -44.68
C GLU A 168 -43.50 43.10 -44.62
N ALA A 169 -44.17 42.86 -43.50
CA ALA A 169 -45.54 43.28 -43.28
C ALA A 169 -45.67 44.82 -43.30
N LEU A 170 -44.74 45.54 -42.66
CA LEU A 170 -44.69 47.00 -42.69
C LEU A 170 -44.42 47.53 -44.10
N GLU A 171 -43.46 46.95 -44.84
CA GLU A 171 -43.16 47.33 -46.22
C GLU A 171 -44.35 47.09 -47.16
N LYS A 172 -45.10 45.99 -47.00
CA LYS A 172 -46.34 45.73 -47.75
C LYS A 172 -47.43 46.75 -47.41
N ARG A 173 -47.57 47.15 -46.14
CA ARG A 173 -48.49 48.23 -45.71
C ARG A 173 -48.11 49.58 -46.31
N ILE A 174 -46.81 49.87 -46.43
CA ILE A 174 -46.31 51.13 -47.01
C ILE A 174 -46.42 51.13 -48.54
N LYS A 175 -46.13 50.02 -49.23
CA LYS A 175 -46.26 49.90 -50.69
C LYS A 175 -47.72 49.85 -51.18
N GLY A 176 -48.66 49.44 -50.34
CA GLY A 176 -50.09 49.45 -50.67
C GLY A 176 -50.76 50.82 -50.46
N HIS A 177 -50.11 51.76 -49.78
CA HIS A 177 -50.62 53.11 -49.56
C HIS A 177 -49.76 54.11 -50.34
N ASP A 178 -50.05 54.23 -51.63
CA ASP A 178 -49.60 55.39 -52.39
C ASP A 178 -50.15 56.65 -51.70
N HIS A 179 -49.24 57.59 -51.44
CA HIS A 179 -49.46 58.96 -50.95
C HIS A 179 -49.28 59.22 -49.44
N LYS A 180 -48.48 60.26 -49.18
CA LYS A 180 -48.11 60.93 -47.92
C LYS A 180 -47.07 60.26 -47.02
N ARG A 181 -45.85 60.81 -47.16
CA ARG A 181 -44.81 60.92 -46.13
C ARG A 181 -45.46 61.13 -44.75
N MET A 182 -45.45 60.10 -43.91
CA MET A 182 -45.74 60.17 -42.47
C MET A 182 -44.43 59.85 -41.72
N PRO A 183 -44.07 60.57 -40.63
CA PRO A 183 -42.77 60.40 -39.97
C PRO A 183 -42.68 59.02 -39.30
N LEU A 184 -41.98 58.10 -39.95
CA LEU A 184 -41.94 56.67 -39.66
C LEU A 184 -41.10 56.25 -38.44
N LEU A 185 -40.82 57.15 -37.49
CA LEU A 185 -39.93 56.87 -36.35
C LEU A 185 -40.63 56.71 -34.99
N GLN A 186 -41.94 56.94 -34.88
CA GLN A 186 -42.56 57.07 -33.54
C GLN A 186 -43.33 55.84 -33.02
N PHE A 187 -43.71 54.87 -33.86
CA PHE A 187 -44.56 53.75 -33.42
C PHE A 187 -43.81 52.48 -32.98
N GLY A 188 -42.50 52.37 -33.21
CA GLY A 188 -41.73 51.16 -32.89
C GLY A 188 -41.13 51.13 -31.47
N LEU A 189 -40.98 52.28 -30.82
CA LEU A 189 -40.19 52.41 -29.58
C LEU A 189 -41.03 52.44 -28.29
N GLN A 190 -42.36 52.52 -28.38
CA GLN A 190 -43.19 52.72 -27.18
C GLN A 190 -43.60 51.41 -26.48
N LYS A 191 -43.44 50.24 -27.13
CA LYS A 191 -43.86 48.95 -26.57
C LYS A 191 -42.74 48.12 -25.95
N VAL A 192 -41.50 48.59 -26.02
CA VAL A 192 -40.33 47.96 -25.37
C VAL A 192 -39.70 48.99 -24.45
N GLY A 193 -40.28 49.14 -23.24
CA GLY A 193 -39.62 49.47 -21.96
C GLY A 193 -38.49 50.50 -21.86
N PHE A 194 -38.16 51.30 -22.87
CA PHE A 194 -37.16 52.36 -22.78
C PHE A 194 -37.86 53.65 -22.36
N GLY A 195 -37.81 53.91 -21.05
CA GLY A 195 -38.31 55.14 -20.44
C GLY A 195 -37.61 56.35 -21.04
N PHE A 196 -38.30 57.04 -21.94
CA PHE A 196 -37.99 58.43 -22.26
C PHE A 196 -38.94 59.32 -21.46
N MET A 197 -38.36 59.98 -20.48
CA MET A 197 -38.98 61.02 -19.67
C MET A 197 -39.54 62.13 -20.57
N MET A 198 -40.87 62.23 -20.67
CA MET A 198 -41.56 63.45 -21.06
C MET A 198 -42.72 63.63 -20.07
N MET A 199 -42.43 64.41 -19.04
CA MET A 199 -43.34 64.83 -18.00
C MET A 199 -44.22 65.96 -18.54
N GLY A 200 -45.54 65.75 -18.50
CA GLY A 200 -46.53 66.77 -18.15
C GLY A 200 -46.95 67.79 -19.22
N GLY A 201 -48.24 67.77 -19.57
CA GLY A 201 -48.92 69.00 -19.98
C GLY A 201 -50.14 68.83 -20.90
N GLY A 202 -51.33 68.72 -20.30
CA GLY A 202 -52.50 69.51 -20.71
C GLY A 202 -53.44 69.00 -21.80
N ASN A 203 -54.71 68.81 -21.42
CA ASN A 203 -55.95 69.11 -22.15
C ASN A 203 -56.05 68.81 -23.66
N ASN A 204 -57.04 67.99 -24.08
CA ASN A 204 -58.34 68.51 -24.52
C ASN A 204 -59.31 67.37 -24.95
N GLU A 205 -60.45 67.33 -24.27
CA GLU A 205 -61.85 67.20 -24.72
C GLU A 205 -62.25 66.44 -26.01
N GLN A 206 -63.38 65.71 -25.86
CA GLN A 206 -64.42 65.35 -26.86
C GLN A 206 -64.05 64.28 -27.90
N SER A 207 -64.92 63.38 -28.37
CA SER A 207 -66.39 63.35 -28.30
C SER A 207 -66.86 61.89 -28.46
N THR A 208 -67.77 61.48 -27.59
CA THR A 208 -68.63 60.32 -27.76
C THR A 208 -69.74 60.71 -28.74
N GLU A 209 -69.83 60.01 -29.88
CA GLU A 209 -71.03 60.08 -30.72
C GLU A 209 -71.50 58.67 -31.07
N HIS A 210 -72.62 58.32 -30.44
CA HIS A 210 -73.50 57.22 -30.74
C HIS A 210 -74.61 57.79 -31.64
N SER A 211 -74.89 57.19 -32.80
CA SER A 211 -76.25 56.97 -33.36
C SER A 211 -76.26 56.81 -34.89
N GLY A 212 -77.17 55.94 -35.35
CA GLY A 212 -77.52 55.71 -36.76
C GLY A 212 -77.89 54.24 -36.98
N VAL A 213 -78.99 53.71 -36.43
CA VAL A 213 -80.38 53.72 -36.95
C VAL A 213 -80.59 52.91 -38.25
N LYS A 214 -81.17 51.71 -38.03
CA LYS A 214 -82.23 50.98 -38.77
C LYS A 214 -81.99 50.30 -40.13
N SER A 215 -82.75 49.19 -40.28
CA SER A 215 -83.00 48.29 -41.42
C SER A 215 -81.90 47.26 -41.65
N ASP A 216 -82.14 45.95 -41.75
CA ASP A 216 -83.33 45.22 -42.17
C ASP A 216 -83.51 43.89 -41.40
N SER A 217 -84.77 43.57 -41.14
CA SER A 217 -85.24 42.31 -40.57
C SER A 217 -85.10 41.17 -41.60
N SER A 218 -83.90 40.62 -41.77
CA SER A 218 -83.68 39.39 -42.57
C SER A 218 -82.42 38.56 -42.21
N GLU A 219 -81.64 38.94 -41.19
CA GLU A 219 -80.36 38.27 -40.84
C GLU A 219 -80.49 37.14 -39.78
N CYS A 220 -81.68 36.92 -39.23
CA CYS A 220 -81.85 36.03 -38.07
C CYS A 220 -81.62 34.53 -38.38
N GLU A 221 -81.75 34.08 -39.63
CA GLU A 221 -81.44 32.68 -39.98
C GLU A 221 -79.93 32.45 -40.22
N GLU A 222 -79.22 33.40 -40.84
CA GLU A 222 -77.80 33.25 -41.18
C GLU A 222 -76.88 33.44 -39.95
N GLU A 223 -77.24 34.36 -39.04
CA GLU A 223 -76.56 34.51 -37.74
C GLU A 223 -76.74 33.29 -36.83
N VAL A 224 -77.92 32.66 -36.85
CA VAL A 224 -78.19 31.45 -36.04
C VAL A 224 -77.40 30.24 -36.58
N ILE A 225 -77.25 30.11 -37.90
CA ILE A 225 -76.41 29.08 -38.53
C ILE A 225 -74.92 29.33 -38.23
N SER A 226 -74.48 30.60 -38.28
CA SER A 226 -73.11 31.00 -37.92
C SER A 226 -72.80 30.76 -36.44
N LEU A 227 -73.73 31.06 -35.54
CA LEU A 227 -73.61 30.80 -34.11
C LEU A 227 -73.59 29.30 -33.80
N ALA A 228 -74.48 28.51 -34.42
CA ALA A 228 -74.51 27.05 -34.27
C ALA A 228 -73.18 26.41 -34.71
N SER A 229 -72.61 26.86 -35.84
CA SER A 229 -71.31 26.39 -36.32
C SER A 229 -70.15 26.76 -35.38
N THR A 230 -70.24 27.92 -34.72
CA THR A 230 -69.26 28.39 -33.74
C THR A 230 -69.34 27.57 -32.45
N VAL A 231 -70.55 27.31 -31.95
CA VAL A 231 -70.76 26.44 -30.79
C VAL A 231 -70.31 25.01 -31.08
N GLU A 232 -70.62 24.46 -32.26
CA GLU A 232 -70.18 23.13 -32.65
C GLU A 232 -68.65 23.03 -32.69
N ARG A 233 -67.96 24.05 -33.21
CA ARG A 233 -66.49 24.14 -33.22
C ARG A 233 -65.92 24.20 -31.81
N ILE A 234 -66.49 25.03 -30.94
CA ILE A 234 -66.08 25.13 -29.53
C ILE A 234 -66.28 23.78 -28.83
N MET A 235 -67.42 23.11 -29.03
CA MET A 235 -67.68 21.79 -28.44
C MET A 235 -66.72 20.71 -28.94
N LYS A 236 -66.37 20.71 -30.23
CA LYS A 236 -65.36 19.79 -30.79
C LYS A 236 -63.97 20.06 -30.20
N ASN A 237 -63.56 21.33 -30.09
CA ASN A 237 -62.29 21.71 -29.48
C ASN A 237 -62.22 21.31 -28.01
N LEU A 238 -63.27 21.60 -27.22
CA LEU A 238 -63.33 21.21 -25.80
C LEU A 238 -63.28 19.68 -25.62
N ARG A 239 -63.90 18.91 -26.52
CA ARG A 239 -63.80 17.44 -26.50
C ARG A 239 -62.38 16.97 -26.79
N LEU A 240 -61.71 17.57 -27.77
CA LEU A 240 -60.31 17.26 -28.08
C LEU A 240 -59.39 17.60 -26.89
N GLU A 241 -59.49 18.80 -26.34
CA GLU A 241 -58.75 19.23 -25.14
C GLU A 241 -58.99 18.29 -23.96
N THR A 242 -60.25 17.89 -23.71
CA THR A 242 -60.57 16.93 -22.66
C THR A 242 -59.85 15.59 -22.87
N THR A 243 -59.80 15.08 -24.10
CA THR A 243 -59.07 13.84 -24.40
C THR A 243 -57.56 14.00 -24.27
N GLN A 244 -57.01 15.14 -24.66
CA GLN A 244 -55.59 15.44 -24.54
C GLN A 244 -55.18 15.54 -23.08
N LEU A 245 -55.91 16.30 -22.26
CA LEU A 245 -55.66 16.44 -20.83
C LEU A 245 -55.73 15.10 -20.10
N ARG A 246 -56.69 14.23 -20.45
CA ARG A 246 -56.75 12.87 -19.88
C ARG A 246 -55.51 12.03 -20.24
N ARG A 247 -55.04 12.12 -21.48
CA ARG A 247 -53.82 11.40 -21.91
C ARG A 247 -52.59 11.92 -21.17
N SER A 248 -52.43 13.24 -21.07
CA SER A 248 -51.31 13.86 -20.34
C SER A 248 -51.34 13.55 -18.84
N LEU A 249 -52.54 13.46 -18.24
CA LEU A 249 -52.68 13.03 -16.85
C LEU A 249 -52.22 11.58 -16.65
N GLU A 250 -52.62 10.67 -17.54
CA GLU A 250 -52.23 9.27 -17.45
C GLU A 250 -50.73 9.05 -17.68
N GLU A 251 -50.15 9.78 -18.63
CA GLU A 251 -48.70 9.82 -18.86
C GLU A 251 -47.95 10.33 -17.62
N SER A 252 -48.42 11.43 -17.02
CA SER A 252 -47.82 11.98 -15.79
C SER A 252 -47.93 11.02 -14.60
N ARG A 253 -49.03 10.26 -14.49
CA ARG A 253 -49.18 9.20 -13.47
C ARG A 253 -48.17 8.08 -13.69
N SER A 254 -48.07 7.57 -14.92
CA SER A 254 -47.10 6.54 -15.28
C SER A 254 -45.66 6.98 -14.99
N ASP A 255 -45.31 8.23 -15.29
CA ASP A 255 -44.00 8.77 -14.96
C ASP A 255 -43.77 8.88 -13.46
N THR A 256 -44.79 9.28 -12.70
CA THR A 256 -44.72 9.34 -11.23
C THR A 256 -44.50 7.96 -10.63
N GLU A 257 -45.21 6.93 -11.09
CA GLU A 257 -45.03 5.54 -10.65
C GLU A 257 -43.62 5.03 -10.97
N ARG A 258 -43.11 5.33 -12.17
CA ARG A 258 -41.75 4.98 -12.58
C ARG A 258 -40.70 5.66 -11.69
N LEU A 259 -40.86 6.96 -11.42
CA LEU A 259 -39.97 7.70 -10.53
C LEU A 259 -40.02 7.14 -9.11
N GLN A 260 -41.21 6.83 -8.60
CA GLN A 260 -41.37 6.21 -7.28
C GLN A 260 -40.62 4.87 -7.19
N CYS A 261 -40.76 4.00 -8.19
CA CYS A 261 -40.03 2.72 -8.25
C CYS A 261 -38.50 2.92 -8.24
N LEU A 262 -38.00 3.91 -8.99
CA LEU A 262 -36.58 4.25 -8.98
C LEU A 262 -36.12 4.76 -7.61
N THR A 263 -36.90 5.63 -6.97
CA THR A 263 -36.61 6.14 -5.62
C THR A 263 -36.62 5.02 -4.58
N GLU A 264 -37.57 4.09 -4.63
CA GLU A 264 -37.61 2.93 -3.73
C GLU A 264 -36.40 2.01 -3.94
N LYS A 265 -35.98 1.80 -5.19
CA LYS A 265 -34.77 1.02 -5.49
C LYS A 265 -33.52 1.71 -4.94
N GLN A 266 -33.38 3.01 -5.17
CA GLN A 266 -32.26 3.79 -4.63
C GLN A 266 -32.25 3.78 -3.10
N ALA A 267 -33.41 3.90 -2.45
CA ALA A 267 -33.51 3.85 -1.00
C ALA A 267 -33.05 2.50 -0.42
N LYS A 268 -33.40 1.38 -1.07
CA LYS A 268 -32.93 0.05 -0.68
C LYS A 268 -31.41 -0.10 -0.83
N GLU A 269 -30.87 0.32 -1.98
CA GLU A 269 -29.43 0.27 -2.24
C GLU A 269 -28.64 1.13 -1.25
N ILE A 270 -29.15 2.30 -0.88
CA ILE A 270 -28.55 3.16 0.14
C ILE A 270 -28.53 2.45 1.51
N GLU A 271 -29.62 1.79 1.90
CA GLU A 271 -29.67 1.08 3.19
C GLU A 271 -28.75 -0.15 3.20
N GLU A 272 -28.68 -0.91 2.09
CA GLU A 272 -27.73 -2.02 1.94
C GLU A 272 -26.27 -1.54 2.02
N ASN A 273 -25.92 -0.48 1.30
CA ASN A 273 -24.58 0.12 1.34
C ASN A 273 -24.24 0.64 2.75
N LYS A 274 -25.20 1.24 3.45
CA LYS A 274 -25.02 1.72 4.82
C LYS A 274 -24.74 0.58 5.80
N LEU A 275 -25.42 -0.56 5.66
CA LEU A 275 -25.13 -1.76 6.45
C LEU A 275 -23.73 -2.32 6.14
N TYR A 276 -23.35 -2.36 4.86
CA TYR A 276 -22.03 -2.81 4.45
C TYR A 276 -20.90 -1.91 4.99
N ILE A 277 -21.08 -0.59 4.93
CA ILE A 277 -20.13 0.37 5.53
C ILE A 277 -19.96 0.09 7.02
N LYS A 278 -21.07 -0.13 7.75
CA LYS A 278 -21.02 -0.42 9.18
C LYS A 278 -20.26 -1.73 9.49
N GLU A 279 -20.46 -2.77 8.68
CA GLU A 279 -19.70 -4.03 8.82
C GLU A 279 -18.19 -3.81 8.61
N LEU A 280 -17.82 -3.00 7.61
CA LEU A 280 -16.43 -2.64 7.36
C LEU A 280 -15.82 -1.83 8.52
N GLU A 281 -16.54 -0.85 9.06
CA GLU A 281 -16.12 -0.07 10.23
C GLU A 281 -15.93 -0.97 11.46
N ASP A 282 -16.83 -1.93 11.68
CA ASP A 282 -16.73 -2.88 12.80
C ASP A 282 -15.49 -3.78 12.64
N ARG A 283 -15.22 -4.25 11.42
CA ARG A 283 -14.01 -5.05 11.10
C ARG A 283 -12.73 -4.24 11.29
N GLU A 284 -12.72 -2.99 10.86
CA GLU A 284 -11.58 -2.08 11.05
C GLU A 284 -11.30 -1.88 12.54
N ARG A 285 -12.32 -1.65 13.37
CA ARG A 285 -12.15 -1.50 14.83
C ARG A 285 -11.56 -2.75 15.47
N ILE A 286 -12.01 -3.94 15.09
CA ILE A 286 -11.45 -5.21 15.59
C ILE A 286 -9.99 -5.36 15.16
N LEU A 287 -9.67 -5.09 13.90
CA LEU A 287 -8.30 -5.17 13.40
C LEU A 287 -7.38 -4.18 14.11
N ALA A 288 -7.83 -2.94 14.35
CA ALA A 288 -7.08 -1.95 15.10
C ALA A 288 -6.79 -2.41 16.53
N GLN A 289 -7.78 -3.00 17.21
CA GLN A 289 -7.59 -3.58 18.54
C GLN A 289 -6.57 -4.73 18.52
N ASN A 290 -6.67 -5.64 17.55
CA ASN A 290 -5.73 -6.76 17.43
C ASN A 290 -4.30 -6.28 17.16
N VAL A 291 -4.12 -5.22 16.35
CA VAL A 291 -2.80 -4.62 16.10
C VAL A 291 -2.21 -4.04 17.38
N GLU A 292 -3.01 -3.33 18.18
CA GLU A 292 -2.54 -2.80 19.48
C GLU A 292 -2.17 -3.92 20.45
N GLU A 293 -2.98 -4.99 20.51
CA GLU A 293 -2.68 -6.18 21.31
C GLU A 293 -1.37 -6.84 20.89
N PHE A 294 -1.18 -7.12 19.60
CA PHE A 294 0.08 -7.66 19.09
C PHE A 294 1.27 -6.73 19.34
N PHE A 295 1.07 -5.41 19.29
CA PHE A 295 2.13 -4.46 19.58
C PHE A 295 2.57 -4.52 21.05
N MET A 296 1.62 -4.69 21.97
CA MET A 296 1.93 -4.93 23.38
C MET A 296 2.66 -6.27 23.59
N GLU A 297 2.23 -7.34 22.93
CA GLU A 297 2.88 -8.65 23.00
C GLU A 297 4.32 -8.62 22.46
N ILE A 298 4.54 -7.95 21.32
CA ILE A 298 5.88 -7.79 20.74
C ILE A 298 6.79 -7.05 21.71
N LYS A 299 6.33 -5.95 22.31
CA LYS A 299 7.13 -5.22 23.31
C LYS A 299 7.51 -6.10 24.50
N ALA A 300 6.55 -6.86 25.04
CA ALA A 300 6.82 -7.77 26.15
C ALA A 300 7.82 -8.87 25.76
N ALA A 301 7.72 -9.42 24.54
CA ALA A 301 8.65 -10.40 24.03
C ALA A 301 10.05 -9.80 23.79
N GLU A 302 10.15 -8.56 23.30
CA GLU A 302 11.42 -7.85 23.13
C GLU A 302 12.12 -7.60 24.47
N GLU A 303 11.38 -7.19 25.50
CA GLU A 303 11.89 -7.04 26.86
C GLU A 303 12.37 -8.38 27.44
N GLU A 304 11.63 -9.46 27.19
CA GLU A 304 12.06 -10.80 27.57
C GLU A 304 13.35 -11.20 26.85
N VAL A 305 13.42 -11.05 25.53
CA VAL A 305 14.64 -11.32 24.75
C VAL A 305 15.82 -10.51 25.27
N ALA A 306 15.62 -9.24 25.65
CA ALA A 306 16.68 -8.42 26.25
C ALA A 306 17.15 -9.00 27.59
N ARG A 307 16.24 -9.42 28.47
CA ARG A 307 16.58 -10.07 29.74
C ARG A 307 17.36 -11.37 29.53
N TRP A 308 16.94 -12.23 28.60
CA TRP A 308 17.64 -13.47 28.29
C TRP A 308 19.02 -13.21 27.70
N LYS A 309 19.17 -12.20 26.84
CA LYS A 309 20.48 -11.80 26.29
C LYS A 309 21.45 -11.37 27.39
N GLU A 310 21.01 -10.51 28.31
CA GLU A 310 21.84 -10.07 29.44
C GLU A 310 22.27 -11.26 30.33
N ALA A 311 21.35 -12.19 30.62
CA ALA A 311 21.66 -13.39 31.38
C ALA A 311 22.73 -14.26 30.68
N CYS A 312 22.59 -14.48 29.36
CA CYS A 312 23.59 -15.22 28.59
C CYS A 312 24.96 -14.53 28.56
N GLU A 313 25.00 -13.19 28.46
CA GLU A 313 26.26 -12.44 28.52
C GLU A 313 26.97 -12.61 29.87
N LEU A 314 26.22 -12.56 30.97
CA LEU A 314 26.74 -12.79 32.31
C LEU A 314 27.27 -14.23 32.49
N GLU A 315 26.56 -15.23 31.98
CA GLU A 315 27.00 -16.63 31.99
C GLU A 315 28.29 -16.83 31.20
N VAL A 316 28.40 -16.22 30.01
CA VAL A 316 29.60 -16.27 29.19
C VAL A 316 30.79 -15.64 29.92
N GLU A 317 30.59 -14.49 30.56
CA GLU A 317 31.67 -13.80 31.30
C GLU A 317 32.09 -14.60 32.55
N ALA A 318 31.14 -15.19 33.26
CA ALA A 318 31.42 -16.12 34.36
C ALA A 318 32.21 -17.35 33.87
N GLY A 319 31.83 -17.93 32.72
CA GLY A 319 32.53 -19.05 32.09
C GLY A 319 33.97 -18.71 31.70
N LYS A 320 34.21 -17.54 31.10
CA LYS A 320 35.58 -17.06 30.78
C LYS A 320 36.43 -16.92 32.05
N LYS A 321 35.86 -16.36 33.12
CA LYS A 321 36.56 -16.22 34.41
C LYS A 321 36.95 -17.57 34.98
N GLU A 322 36.03 -18.53 34.99
CA GLU A 322 36.28 -19.88 35.51
C GLU A 322 37.37 -20.61 34.69
N ILE A 323 37.30 -20.54 33.35
CA ILE A 323 38.33 -21.09 32.46
C ILE A 323 39.69 -20.44 32.75
N GLY A 324 39.72 -19.12 32.95
CA GLY A 324 40.93 -18.39 33.32
C GLY A 324 41.54 -18.88 34.65
N GLU A 325 40.71 -19.15 35.65
CA GLU A 325 41.14 -19.71 36.93
C GLU A 325 41.64 -21.16 36.80
N ARG A 326 40.91 -22.03 36.08
CA ARG A 326 41.37 -23.40 35.77
C ARG A 326 42.74 -23.38 35.08
N ASN A 327 42.94 -22.50 34.10
CA ASN A 327 44.21 -22.37 33.38
C ASN A 327 45.37 -21.96 34.30
N LYS A 328 45.14 -21.12 35.32
CA LYS A 328 46.16 -20.78 36.33
C LYS A 328 46.54 -22.00 37.18
N VAL A 329 45.54 -22.77 37.59
CA VAL A 329 45.76 -24.02 38.37
C VAL A 329 46.53 -25.03 37.54
N VAL A 330 46.14 -25.26 36.29
CA VAL A 330 46.84 -26.17 35.36
C VAL A 330 48.29 -25.74 35.17
N LYS A 331 48.57 -24.44 34.94
CA LYS A 331 49.95 -23.93 34.86
C LYS A 331 50.75 -24.18 36.14
N THR A 332 50.14 -23.95 37.30
CA THR A 332 50.78 -24.19 38.60
C THR A 332 51.09 -25.68 38.81
N CYS A 333 50.13 -26.55 38.54
CA CYS A 333 50.31 -27.99 38.58
C CYS A 333 51.41 -28.46 37.63
N PHE A 334 51.45 -27.93 36.41
CA PHE A 334 52.49 -28.25 35.43
C PHE A 334 53.87 -27.83 35.94
N MET A 335 54.02 -26.61 36.48
CA MET A 335 55.28 -26.17 37.08
C MET A 335 55.72 -27.03 38.26
N LEU A 336 54.80 -27.37 39.17
CA LEU A 336 55.10 -28.26 40.31
C LEU A 336 55.51 -29.65 39.85
N PHE A 337 54.86 -30.18 38.82
CA PHE A 337 55.19 -31.47 38.22
C PHE A 337 56.58 -31.44 37.58
N SER A 338 56.91 -30.40 36.81
CA SER A 338 58.26 -30.21 36.23
C SER A 338 59.34 -30.10 37.31
N VAL A 339 59.11 -29.33 38.37
CA VAL A 339 60.05 -29.21 39.50
C VAL A 339 60.26 -30.57 40.19
N SER A 340 59.18 -31.33 40.40
CA SER A 340 59.25 -32.67 41.01
C SER A 340 60.05 -33.65 40.15
N ILE A 341 59.85 -33.64 38.83
CA ILE A 341 60.66 -34.44 37.88
C ILE A 341 62.14 -34.03 37.96
N CYS A 342 62.45 -32.73 37.91
CA CYS A 342 63.82 -32.22 38.01
C CYS A 342 64.50 -32.61 39.33
N PHE A 343 63.78 -32.52 40.45
CA PHE A 343 64.30 -32.93 41.75
C PHE A 343 64.60 -34.44 41.79
N LYS A 344 63.68 -35.26 41.28
CA LYS A 344 63.84 -36.73 41.21
C LYS A 344 65.00 -37.13 40.29
N ALA A 345 65.19 -36.44 39.17
CA ALA A 345 66.32 -36.64 38.27
C ALA A 345 67.65 -36.26 38.94
N LYS A 346 67.70 -35.11 39.64
CA LYS A 346 68.90 -34.65 40.36
C LYS A 346 69.26 -35.61 41.50
N HIS A 347 68.28 -36.10 42.25
CA HIS A 347 68.50 -37.08 43.31
C HIS A 347 69.01 -38.42 42.77
N ARG A 348 68.50 -38.89 41.62
CA ARG A 348 69.03 -40.07 40.91
C ARG A 348 70.48 -39.87 40.45
N CYS A 349 70.83 -38.71 39.90
CA CYS A 349 72.22 -38.40 39.52
C CYS A 349 73.16 -38.36 40.73
N CYS A 350 72.76 -37.74 41.85
CA CYS A 350 73.57 -37.74 43.07
C CYS A 350 73.79 -39.15 43.64
N PHE A 351 72.74 -39.98 43.63
CA PHE A 351 72.84 -41.37 44.08
C PHE A 351 73.78 -42.20 43.18
N PHE A 352 73.69 -42.01 41.87
CA PHE A 352 74.57 -42.67 40.90
C PHE A 352 76.04 -42.23 41.06
N MET A 353 76.29 -40.93 41.25
CA MET A 353 77.62 -40.39 41.54
C MET A 353 78.21 -40.95 42.84
N CYS A 354 77.40 -41.01 43.93
CA CYS A 354 77.84 -41.60 45.19
C CYS A 354 78.14 -43.10 45.05
N PHE A 355 77.30 -43.83 44.32
CA PHE A 355 77.51 -45.26 44.06
C PHE A 355 78.79 -45.51 43.24
N MET A 356 79.06 -44.70 42.23
CA MET A 356 80.31 -44.77 41.44
C MET A 356 81.54 -44.44 42.27
N TYR A 357 81.46 -43.44 43.16
CA TYR A 357 82.54 -43.07 44.06
C TYR A 357 82.85 -44.18 45.07
N TYR A 358 81.83 -44.74 45.72
CA TYR A 358 81.99 -45.88 46.64
C TYR A 358 82.50 -47.14 45.93
N SER A 359 82.02 -47.42 44.71
CA SER A 359 82.49 -48.54 43.91
C SER A 359 83.96 -48.37 43.51
N SER A 360 84.38 -47.15 43.12
CA SER A 360 85.79 -46.85 42.83
C SER A 360 86.69 -46.99 44.06
N ILE A 361 86.24 -46.57 45.25
CA ILE A 361 86.98 -46.76 46.50
C ILE A 361 87.10 -48.25 46.82
N ARG A 362 86.02 -49.02 46.70
CA ARG A 362 86.01 -50.45 46.96
C ARG A 362 86.93 -51.24 46.00
N ILE A 363 86.96 -50.85 44.72
CA ILE A 363 87.88 -51.41 43.72
C ILE A 363 89.34 -51.09 44.09
N ARG A 364 89.65 -49.84 44.51
CA ARG A 364 91.01 -49.47 44.97
C ARG A 364 91.46 -50.24 46.22
N VAL A 365 90.57 -50.44 47.19
CA VAL A 365 90.88 -51.21 48.41
C VAL A 365 91.08 -52.70 48.11
N LEU A 366 90.33 -53.27 47.16
CA LEU A 366 90.55 -54.65 46.70
C LEU A 366 91.89 -54.81 45.97
N PHE A 367 92.30 -53.79 45.18
CA PHE A 367 93.63 -53.78 44.55
C PHE A 367 94.78 -53.65 45.55
N GLN A 368 94.61 -52.95 46.66
CA GLN A 368 95.61 -52.86 47.73
C GLN A 368 95.73 -54.11 48.63
N LYS A 369 94.74 -55.02 48.60
CA LYS A 369 94.79 -56.30 49.32
C LYS A 369 95.27 -57.47 48.45
N SER A 370 95.51 -57.24 47.16
CA SER A 370 95.97 -58.23 46.19
C SER A 370 97.44 -58.06 45.78
N ALA A 371 98.15 -57.11 46.40
CA ALA A 371 99.60 -56.93 46.33
C ALA A 371 100.15 -57.12 47.75
#